data_AF-A0A4Q7BKV8-F1
#
_entry.id   AF-A0A4Q7BKV8-F1
#
_cell.length_a   1.000
_cell.length_b   1.000
_cell.length_c   1.000
_cell.angle_alpha   90.00
_cell.angle_beta   90.00
_cell.angle_gamma   90.00
#
_symmetry.space_group_name_H-M   'P 1'
#
loop_
_entity.id
_entity.type
_entity.pdbx_description
1 polymer ?
#
loop_
_entity_poly.entity_id
_entity_poly.type
_entity_poly.pdbx_seq_one_letter_code
_entity_poly.pdbx_strand_id
1 'polypeptide(L)'
;MKKLLQGAVLPFIIFTSGVLLLGCNQPIEQSRQHDDSQIESAQNNHSQNEQIHDDHQDLASADHDQAAHKNTADLKQGNMFYIARDVADVQLKTGNYVEKLQQAQTELQQAIESKDHLQLQQTVKDLTRQLQGFNTALISLDLKTQEIDNIRQQVLSANKQVLNSSLLNGDLDISKVDFNKIEKQMDLIQTDMMKLAGMVLLSAGSEQSSNQSEDKS
;
A
#
# COMPACT_ATOMS: atom_id res chain seq x y z
N MET A 1 -9.47 -21.78 -60.30
CA MET A 1 -10.85 -22.30 -60.05
C MET A 1 -11.27 -21.74 -58.69
N LYS A 2 -12.10 -20.69 -58.63
CA LYS A 2 -13.56 -20.69 -58.40
C LYS A 2 -14.02 -21.41 -57.11
N LYS A 3 -14.32 -20.58 -56.07
CA LYS A 3 -15.28 -20.80 -54.94
C LYS A 3 -14.91 -21.98 -54.00
N LEU A 4 -15.35 -22.12 -52.75
CA LEU A 4 -16.44 -21.51 -51.93
C LEU A 4 -15.80 -21.06 -50.57
N LEU A 5 -16.50 -20.59 -49.53
CA LEU A 5 -17.93 -20.33 -49.29
C LEU A 5 -18.09 -19.04 -48.44
N GLN A 6 -19.31 -18.51 -48.45
CA GLN A 6 -19.85 -17.47 -47.57
C GLN A 6 -20.33 -18.01 -46.21
N GLY A 7 -20.42 -17.13 -45.20
CA GLY A 7 -21.55 -17.14 -44.27
C GLY A 7 -21.36 -17.82 -42.91
N ALA A 8 -21.09 -17.01 -41.88
CA ALA A 8 -21.41 -17.30 -40.48
C ALA A 8 -21.85 -16.01 -39.78
N VAL A 9 -23.11 -15.62 -39.99
CA VAL A 9 -23.77 -14.60 -39.15
C VAL A 9 -24.20 -15.31 -37.87
N LEU A 10 -23.57 -15.00 -36.74
CA LEU A 10 -24.04 -15.44 -35.42
C LEU A 10 -24.82 -14.30 -34.74
N PRO A 11 -25.85 -14.63 -33.93
CA PRO A 11 -26.94 -13.71 -33.63
C PRO A 11 -26.67 -12.79 -32.43
N PHE A 12 -27.52 -11.77 -32.32
CA PHE A 12 -27.64 -10.86 -31.20
C PHE A 12 -27.64 -11.57 -29.83
N ILE A 13 -26.73 -11.16 -28.95
CA ILE A 13 -26.95 -11.18 -27.50
C ILE A 13 -27.08 -9.73 -27.04
N ILE A 14 -28.30 -9.22 -27.04
CA ILE A 14 -28.65 -8.07 -26.19
C ILE A 14 -28.96 -8.68 -24.82
N PHE A 15 -28.01 -8.64 -23.88
CA PHE A 15 -28.32 -8.95 -22.49
C PHE A 15 -28.54 -7.66 -21.70
N THR A 16 -29.68 -7.62 -21.05
CA THR A 16 -30.31 -6.45 -20.44
C THR A 16 -29.63 -6.00 -19.16
N SER A 17 -29.72 -4.69 -18.88
CA SER A 17 -29.31 -4.08 -17.62
C SER A 17 -29.96 -4.75 -16.41
N GLY A 18 -29.16 -5.00 -15.37
CA GLY A 18 -29.61 -5.46 -14.06
C GLY A 18 -29.06 -4.57 -12.95
N VAL A 19 -29.61 -3.37 -12.80
CA VAL A 19 -29.35 -2.52 -11.62
C VAL A 19 -30.24 -3.02 -10.48
N LEU A 20 -29.64 -3.63 -9.45
CA LEU A 20 -30.27 -3.84 -8.16
C LEU A 20 -29.40 -3.24 -7.06
N LEU A 21 -29.67 -1.97 -6.76
CA LEU A 21 -29.26 -1.32 -5.53
C LEU A 21 -30.07 -1.92 -4.37
N LEU A 22 -29.51 -2.90 -3.66
CA LEU A 22 -30.06 -3.39 -2.38
C LEU A 22 -29.24 -2.86 -1.22
N GLY A 23 -29.43 -1.58 -0.92
CA GLY A 23 -29.13 -1.05 0.41
C GLY A 23 -30.23 -1.48 1.38
N CYS A 24 -30.00 -2.58 2.11
CA CYS A 24 -30.88 -3.02 3.20
C CYS A 24 -30.24 -2.70 4.56
N ASN A 25 -30.52 -1.49 5.04
CA ASN A 25 -30.31 -1.06 6.42
C ASN A 25 -31.49 -1.53 7.28
N GLN A 26 -31.27 -2.37 8.31
CA GLN A 26 -32.17 -2.60 9.46
C GLN A 26 -31.51 -3.52 10.53
N PRO A 27 -31.97 -3.54 11.80
CA PRO A 27 -31.27 -2.78 12.82
C PRO A 27 -30.75 -3.62 14.01
N ILE A 28 -30.09 -2.93 14.94
CA ILE A 28 -29.63 -3.44 16.24
C ILE A 28 -30.80 -3.98 17.07
N GLU A 29 -30.73 -5.24 17.49
CA GLU A 29 -31.45 -5.72 18.68
C GLU A 29 -30.50 -5.89 19.87
N GLN A 30 -31.07 -5.71 21.06
CA GLN A 30 -30.37 -5.39 22.29
C GLN A 30 -30.68 -6.43 23.36
N SER A 31 -29.76 -7.37 23.61
CA SER A 31 -29.85 -8.31 24.73
C SER A 31 -28.78 -8.00 25.78
N ARG A 32 -29.19 -7.25 26.82
CA ARG A 32 -28.42 -7.16 28.06
C ARG A 32 -28.64 -8.46 28.82
N GLN A 33 -27.57 -9.15 29.22
CA GLN A 33 -27.64 -9.98 30.42
C GLN A 33 -26.39 -9.75 31.27
N HIS A 34 -26.65 -9.57 32.54
CA HIS A 34 -25.75 -9.27 33.63
C HIS A 34 -25.23 -10.60 34.21
N ASP A 35 -23.92 -10.73 34.43
CA ASP A 35 -23.45 -11.58 35.52
C ASP A 35 -22.16 -11.00 36.14
N ASP A 36 -22.01 -11.24 37.43
CA ASP A 36 -21.00 -10.62 38.31
C ASP A 36 -20.04 -11.71 38.79
N SER A 37 -18.73 -11.47 38.74
CA SER A 37 -17.72 -12.51 39.04
C SER A 37 -16.38 -11.89 39.41
N GLN A 38 -16.26 -11.44 40.66
CA GLN A 38 -14.97 -11.41 41.37
C GLN A 38 -14.41 -12.82 41.47
N ILE A 39 -13.10 -13.01 41.22
CA ILE A 39 -12.17 -13.76 42.08
C ILE A 39 -10.74 -13.23 41.85
N GLU A 40 -9.96 -13.14 42.94
CA GLU A 40 -8.57 -12.68 42.99
C GLU A 40 -7.56 -13.68 42.38
N SER A 41 -6.47 -13.16 41.80
CA SER A 41 -5.10 -13.75 41.77
C SER A 41 -4.18 -12.91 40.85
N ALA A 42 -2.86 -12.78 41.06
CA ALA A 42 -2.03 -13.18 42.18
C ALA A 42 -0.92 -12.13 42.45
N GLN A 43 -0.48 -12.07 43.70
CA GLN A 43 0.72 -11.39 44.16
C GLN A 43 1.98 -12.21 43.78
N ASN A 44 3.07 -11.54 43.34
CA ASN A 44 4.48 -11.77 43.75
C ASN A 44 5.54 -11.44 42.67
N ASN A 45 6.38 -10.43 42.93
CA ASN A 45 7.86 -10.43 42.83
C ASN A 45 8.33 -8.97 43.03
N HIS A 46 8.69 -8.57 44.24
CA HIS A 46 10.01 -8.75 44.88
C HIS A 46 11.07 -7.77 44.37
N SER A 47 11.41 -6.86 45.28
CA SER A 47 12.56 -5.95 45.41
C SER A 47 13.87 -6.46 44.76
N GLN A 48 14.86 -5.64 44.42
CA GLN A 48 15.57 -4.74 45.35
C GLN A 48 16.67 -3.98 44.59
N ASN A 49 16.81 -2.68 44.84
CA ASN A 49 18.13 -2.03 44.88
C ASN A 49 18.05 -0.75 45.74
N GLU A 50 18.78 -0.73 46.84
CA GLU A 50 18.88 0.40 47.77
C GLU A 50 20.30 0.98 47.72
N GLN A 51 20.42 2.31 47.61
CA GLN A 51 21.45 3.18 48.21
C GLN A 51 21.40 4.58 47.56
N ILE A 52 21.67 5.72 48.22
CA ILE A 52 21.41 6.20 49.60
C ILE A 52 21.78 7.72 49.60
N HIS A 53 21.16 8.54 50.47
CA HIS A 53 21.40 9.99 50.67
C HIS A 53 21.05 10.92 49.47
N ASP A 54 20.70 12.19 49.67
CA ASP A 54 20.75 13.03 50.89
C ASP A 54 19.43 13.85 51.09
N ASP A 55 19.37 14.56 52.21
CA ASP A 55 18.21 15.18 52.83
C ASP A 55 17.78 16.51 52.17
N HIS A 56 16.47 16.71 51.94
CA HIS A 56 15.81 17.99 52.25
C HIS A 56 14.29 17.83 52.34
N GLN A 57 13.82 17.96 53.57
CA GLN A 57 12.41 18.04 53.96
C GLN A 57 11.99 19.52 53.98
N ASP A 58 10.93 19.90 53.26
CA ASP A 58 9.77 20.53 53.92
C ASP A 58 8.52 20.68 53.02
N LEU A 59 7.39 20.89 53.69
CA LEU A 59 6.06 20.54 53.20
C LEU A 59 5.40 21.57 52.26
N ALA A 60 4.64 21.03 51.31
CA ALA A 60 3.76 21.77 50.43
C ALA A 60 2.61 22.47 51.17
N SER A 61 2.06 23.52 50.55
CA SER A 61 0.71 24.01 50.84
C SER A 61 0.00 24.47 49.56
N ALA A 62 -1.11 23.81 49.27
CA ALA A 62 -2.21 24.22 48.40
C ALA A 62 -1.96 24.47 46.89
N ASP A 63 -2.40 23.48 46.11
CA ASP A 63 -3.39 23.66 45.03
C ASP A 63 -2.97 24.27 43.67
N HIS A 64 -2.35 23.46 42.80
CA HIS A 64 -2.62 23.54 41.35
C HIS A 64 -2.43 22.25 40.52
N ASP A 65 -2.57 21.05 41.10
CA ASP A 65 -2.49 19.79 40.34
C ASP A 65 -3.86 19.29 39.86
N GLN A 66 -4.39 19.92 38.81
CA GLN A 66 -5.56 19.41 38.10
C GLN A 66 -5.68 19.80 36.62
N ALA A 67 -4.54 19.76 35.88
CA ALA A 67 -4.53 19.96 34.42
C ALA A 67 -3.70 18.93 33.61
N ALA A 68 -2.95 18.03 34.27
CA ALA A 68 -1.96 17.16 33.60
C ALA A 68 -2.52 15.88 32.93
N HIS A 69 -3.81 15.57 33.07
CA HIS A 69 -4.38 14.26 32.71
C HIS A 69 -5.34 14.24 31.49
N LYS A 70 -5.28 15.25 30.59
CA LYS A 70 -6.23 15.33 29.45
C LYS A 70 -5.66 15.29 28.03
N ASN A 71 -4.33 15.36 27.83
CA ASN A 71 -3.75 15.53 26.49
C ASN A 71 -3.20 14.26 25.81
N THR A 72 -2.88 13.18 26.51
CA THR A 72 -2.21 12.02 25.86
C THR A 72 -3.11 11.20 24.94
N ALA A 73 -4.43 11.18 25.20
CA ALA A 73 -5.41 10.56 24.30
C ALA A 73 -5.68 11.42 23.06
N ASP A 74 -5.84 12.73 23.25
CA ASP A 74 -6.12 13.70 22.17
C ASP A 74 -4.91 13.82 21.21
N LEU A 75 -3.69 13.81 21.74
CA LEU A 75 -2.45 13.75 20.95
C LEU A 75 -2.33 12.47 20.10
N LYS A 76 -2.81 11.32 20.60
CA LYS A 76 -2.88 10.09 19.79
C LYS A 76 -3.98 10.15 18.73
N GLN A 77 -5.14 10.70 19.07
CA GLN A 77 -6.27 10.84 18.17
C GLN A 77 -5.97 11.82 17.01
N GLY A 78 -5.22 12.88 17.30
CA GLY A 78 -4.67 13.79 16.28
C GLY A 78 -3.75 13.08 15.28
N ASN A 79 -2.84 12.21 15.72
CA ASN A 79 -1.97 11.46 14.80
C ASN A 79 -2.79 10.53 13.88
N MET A 80 -3.79 9.82 14.43
CA MET A 80 -4.65 8.93 13.62
C MET A 80 -5.45 9.68 12.54
N PHE A 81 -5.90 10.91 12.81
CA PHE A 81 -6.54 11.74 11.78
C PHE A 81 -5.57 12.10 10.65
N TYR A 82 -4.33 12.51 10.97
CA TYR A 82 -3.32 12.79 9.96
C TYR A 82 -2.90 11.53 9.17
N ILE A 83 -2.78 10.37 9.82
CA ILE A 83 -2.55 9.08 9.14
C ILE A 83 -3.65 8.79 8.12
N ALA A 84 -4.93 8.83 8.53
CA ALA A 84 -6.04 8.55 7.64
C ALA A 84 -6.13 9.54 6.47
N ARG A 85 -5.86 10.83 6.74
CA ARG A 85 -5.79 11.90 5.74
C ARG A 85 -4.63 11.70 4.75
N ASP A 86 -3.47 11.29 5.24
CA ASP A 86 -2.26 11.07 4.44
C ASP A 86 -2.38 9.83 3.56
N VAL A 87 -2.93 8.74 4.10
CA VAL A 87 -3.30 7.53 3.33
C VAL A 87 -4.33 7.88 2.25
N ALA A 88 -5.31 8.74 2.56
CA ALA A 88 -6.26 9.23 1.55
C ALA A 88 -5.58 10.12 0.48
N ASP A 89 -4.64 11.01 0.82
CA ASP A 89 -3.91 11.82 -0.17
C ASP A 89 -3.06 10.94 -1.09
N VAL A 90 -2.39 9.91 -0.54
CA VAL A 90 -1.69 8.87 -1.32
C VAL A 90 -2.66 8.21 -2.29
N GLN A 91 -3.78 7.66 -1.81
CA GLN A 91 -4.75 6.96 -2.66
C GLN A 91 -5.35 7.89 -3.74
N LEU A 92 -5.68 9.14 -3.41
CA LEU A 92 -6.27 10.10 -4.34
C LEU A 92 -5.29 10.54 -5.44
N LYS A 93 -4.02 10.79 -5.11
CA LYS A 93 -3.03 11.22 -6.12
C LYS A 93 -2.40 10.06 -6.88
N THR A 94 -2.29 8.87 -6.26
CA THR A 94 -1.54 7.75 -6.85
C THR A 94 -2.34 6.50 -7.18
N GLY A 95 -3.61 6.39 -6.76
CA GLY A 95 -4.41 5.17 -6.96
C GLY A 95 -4.47 4.70 -8.42
N ASN A 96 -4.68 5.63 -9.36
CA ASN A 96 -4.72 5.30 -10.79
C ASN A 96 -3.37 4.90 -11.40
N TYR A 97 -2.25 5.08 -10.70
CA TYR A 97 -0.95 4.63 -11.19
C TYR A 97 -0.75 3.13 -11.00
N VAL A 98 -1.39 2.49 -10.01
CA VAL A 98 -1.33 1.02 -9.85
C VAL A 98 -1.86 0.33 -11.11
N GLU A 99 -3.06 0.73 -11.57
CA GLU A 99 -3.69 0.22 -12.78
C GLU A 99 -2.87 0.52 -14.04
N LYS A 100 -2.42 1.77 -14.22
CA LYS A 100 -1.60 2.18 -15.38
C LYS A 100 -0.27 1.45 -15.45
N LEU A 101 0.36 1.18 -14.30
CA LEU A 101 1.62 0.45 -14.23
C LEU A 101 1.43 -1.04 -14.54
N GLN A 102 0.36 -1.65 -14.03
CA GLN A 102 -0.02 -3.03 -14.37
C GLN A 102 -0.35 -3.18 -15.86
N GLN A 103 -1.09 -2.23 -16.42
CA GLN A 103 -1.37 -2.19 -17.87
C GLN A 103 -0.08 -2.06 -18.68
N ALA A 104 0.77 -1.07 -18.40
CA ALA A 104 2.01 -0.85 -19.14
C ALA A 104 2.99 -2.04 -19.02
N GLN A 105 3.04 -2.71 -17.85
CA GLN A 105 3.80 -3.95 -17.67
C GLN A 105 3.24 -5.09 -18.54
N THR A 106 1.91 -5.23 -18.61
CA THR A 106 1.23 -6.27 -19.41
C THR A 106 1.47 -6.04 -20.92
N GLU A 107 1.35 -4.79 -21.38
CA GLU A 107 1.63 -4.39 -22.76
C GLU A 107 3.12 -4.61 -23.12
N LEU A 108 4.03 -4.32 -22.18
CA LEU A 108 5.46 -4.62 -22.33
C LEU A 108 5.72 -6.13 -22.47
N GLN A 109 5.11 -6.94 -21.61
CA GLN A 109 5.23 -8.40 -21.67
C GLN A 109 4.75 -8.95 -23.02
N GLN A 110 3.58 -8.50 -23.49
CA GLN A 110 3.03 -8.90 -24.80
C GLN A 110 3.94 -8.51 -25.96
N ALA A 111 4.60 -7.35 -25.90
CA ALA A 111 5.53 -6.90 -26.94
C ALA A 111 6.83 -7.74 -26.99
N ILE A 112 7.27 -8.27 -25.84
CA ILE A 112 8.41 -9.19 -25.76
C ILE A 112 8.03 -10.56 -26.33
N GLU A 113 6.86 -11.08 -25.95
CA GLU A 113 6.34 -12.37 -26.42
C GLU A 113 6.05 -12.39 -27.93
N SER A 114 5.46 -11.31 -28.47
CA SER A 114 5.18 -11.14 -29.89
C SER A 114 6.43 -10.88 -30.74
N LYS A 115 7.55 -10.52 -30.09
CA LYS A 115 8.83 -10.12 -30.71
C LYS A 115 8.70 -8.91 -31.66
N ASP A 116 7.73 -8.03 -31.40
CA ASP A 116 7.57 -6.78 -32.15
C ASP A 116 8.47 -5.68 -31.55
N HIS A 117 9.56 -5.35 -32.24
CA HIS A 117 10.49 -4.30 -31.81
C HIS A 117 9.85 -2.90 -31.74
N LEU A 118 8.87 -2.59 -32.60
CA LEU A 118 8.21 -1.28 -32.63
C LEU A 118 7.27 -1.16 -31.43
N GLN A 119 6.46 -2.21 -31.19
CA GLN A 119 5.60 -2.30 -30.02
C GLN A 119 6.43 -2.26 -28.74
N LEU A 120 7.55 -3.01 -28.68
CA LEU A 120 8.45 -3.04 -27.53
C LEU A 120 9.06 -1.67 -27.22
N GLN A 121 9.52 -0.94 -28.25
CA GLN A 121 10.06 0.41 -28.05
C GLN A 121 8.98 1.38 -27.53
N GLN A 122 7.72 1.19 -27.93
CA GLN A 122 6.61 2.01 -27.46
C GLN A 122 6.23 1.67 -26.01
N THR A 123 6.07 0.39 -25.68
CA THR A 123 5.65 -0.07 -24.34
C THR A 123 6.73 0.16 -23.28
N VAL A 124 8.02 0.10 -23.64
CA VAL A 124 9.11 0.58 -22.78
C VAL A 124 8.97 2.07 -22.47
N LYS A 125 8.74 2.92 -23.48
CA LYS A 125 8.53 4.37 -23.26
C LYS A 125 7.31 4.64 -22.39
N ASP A 126 6.23 3.89 -22.60
CA ASP A 126 5.00 4.06 -21.83
C ASP A 126 5.18 3.59 -20.38
N LEU A 127 5.82 2.46 -20.10
CA LEU A 127 6.14 2.04 -18.74
C LEU A 127 7.05 3.06 -18.04
N THR A 128 8.14 3.51 -18.67
CA THR A 128 9.03 4.55 -18.14
C THR A 128 8.26 5.85 -17.84
N ARG A 129 7.34 6.26 -18.72
CA ARG A 129 6.48 7.44 -18.54
C ARG A 129 5.51 7.28 -17.37
N GLN A 130 4.88 6.12 -17.17
CA GLN A 130 4.01 5.88 -16.02
C GLN A 130 4.78 5.87 -14.71
N LEU A 131 5.97 5.24 -14.68
CA LEU A 131 6.86 5.20 -13.51
C LEU A 131 7.34 6.61 -13.13
N GLN A 132 7.71 7.44 -14.10
CA GLN A 132 8.04 8.85 -13.89
C GLN A 132 6.85 9.65 -13.36
N GLY A 133 5.66 9.50 -13.97
CA GLY A 133 4.44 10.16 -13.51
C GLY A 133 4.06 9.77 -12.08
N PHE A 134 4.24 8.50 -11.71
CA PHE A 134 4.02 7.99 -10.36
C PHE A 134 5.00 8.59 -9.35
N ASN A 135 6.29 8.72 -9.71
CA ASN A 135 7.28 9.46 -8.90
C ASN A 135 6.87 10.91 -8.70
N THR A 136 6.42 11.62 -9.75
CA THR A 136 5.93 13.00 -9.65
C THR A 136 4.72 13.10 -8.73
N ALA A 137 3.76 12.17 -8.84
CA ALA A 137 2.57 12.14 -7.99
C ALA A 137 2.95 11.94 -6.50
N LEU A 138 3.84 10.99 -6.19
CA LEU A 138 4.36 10.75 -4.85
C LEU A 138 5.08 12.00 -4.28
N ILE A 139 5.98 12.61 -5.05
CA ILE A 139 6.70 13.83 -4.63
C ILE A 139 5.72 14.99 -4.33
N SER A 140 4.57 15.04 -5.03
CA SER A 140 3.55 16.08 -4.84
C SER A 140 2.65 15.92 -3.60
N LEU A 141 2.81 14.86 -2.81
CA LEU A 141 2.03 14.62 -1.58
C LEU A 141 2.43 15.57 -0.45
N ASP A 142 1.44 16.15 0.24
CA ASP A 142 1.64 17.06 1.39
C ASP A 142 1.38 16.33 2.73
N LEU A 143 2.13 15.25 2.92
CA LEU A 143 2.05 14.39 4.10
C LEU A 143 2.37 15.18 5.39
N LYS A 144 1.69 14.84 6.49
CA LYS A 144 1.90 15.40 7.83
C LYS A 144 2.49 14.37 8.79
N THR A 145 2.30 13.08 8.52
CA THR A 145 2.78 11.98 9.36
C THR A 145 4.08 11.37 8.80
N GLN A 146 5.09 11.23 9.67
CA GLN A 146 6.42 10.74 9.28
C GLN A 146 6.38 9.27 8.82
N GLU A 147 5.51 8.46 9.40
CA GLU A 147 5.31 7.05 9.05
C GLU A 147 4.90 6.91 7.57
N ILE A 148 3.97 7.74 7.08
CA ILE A 148 3.53 7.72 5.68
C ILE A 148 4.60 8.34 4.76
N ASP A 149 5.35 9.35 5.21
CA ASP A 149 6.49 9.86 4.44
C ASP A 149 7.61 8.82 4.29
N ASN A 150 7.96 8.08 5.34
CA ASN A 150 8.93 6.99 5.27
C ASN A 150 8.52 5.94 4.23
N ILE A 151 7.24 5.55 4.20
CA ILE A 151 6.69 4.65 3.18
C ILE A 151 6.79 5.29 1.79
N ARG A 152 6.43 6.57 1.62
CA ARG A 152 6.63 7.31 0.36
C ARG A 152 8.08 7.25 -0.10
N GLN A 153 9.06 7.45 0.77
CA GLN A 153 10.48 7.39 0.40
C GLN A 153 10.90 5.97 -0.05
N GLN A 154 10.38 4.92 0.58
CA GLN A 154 10.61 3.53 0.17
C GLN A 154 10.03 3.24 -1.23
N VAL A 155 8.79 3.67 -1.48
CA VAL A 155 8.14 3.55 -2.80
C VAL A 155 8.90 4.34 -3.87
N LEU A 156 9.31 5.58 -3.59
CA LEU A 156 10.14 6.40 -4.49
C LEU A 156 11.49 5.71 -4.80
N SER A 157 12.12 5.09 -3.80
CA SER A 157 13.39 4.37 -3.96
C SER A 157 13.24 3.14 -4.87
N ALA A 158 12.20 2.35 -4.65
CA ALA A 158 11.91 1.18 -5.48
C ALA A 158 11.49 1.55 -6.92
N ASN A 159 10.70 2.61 -7.09
CA ASN A 159 10.36 3.11 -8.43
C ASN A 159 11.62 3.59 -9.18
N LYS A 160 12.55 4.28 -8.49
CA LYS A 160 13.88 4.59 -9.04
C LYS A 160 14.70 3.34 -9.39
N GLN A 161 14.61 2.27 -8.60
CA GLN A 161 15.27 0.99 -8.89
C GLN A 161 14.76 0.41 -10.23
N VAL A 162 13.42 0.36 -10.43
CA VAL A 162 12.80 -0.09 -11.69
C VAL A 162 13.25 0.80 -12.87
N LEU A 163 13.15 2.12 -12.72
CA LEU A 163 13.56 3.10 -13.74
C LEU A 163 15.04 3.01 -14.13
N ASN A 164 15.90 2.56 -13.21
CA ASN A 164 17.33 2.40 -13.45
C ASN A 164 17.71 1.06 -14.11
N SER A 165 16.75 0.15 -14.36
CA SER A 165 17.01 -1.08 -15.13
C SER A 165 17.47 -0.78 -16.56
N SER A 166 18.37 -1.60 -17.12
CA SER A 166 18.98 -1.34 -18.44
C SER A 166 17.96 -1.21 -19.59
N LEU A 167 16.81 -1.89 -19.49
CA LEU A 167 15.74 -1.79 -20.48
C LEU A 167 15.01 -0.44 -20.45
N LEU A 168 14.85 0.17 -19.26
CA LEU A 168 14.05 1.39 -19.08
C LEU A 168 14.87 2.68 -19.04
N ASN A 169 16.15 2.59 -18.66
CA ASN A 169 17.07 3.73 -18.55
C ASN A 169 17.71 4.15 -19.89
N GLY A 170 17.59 3.34 -20.95
CA GLY A 170 18.15 3.59 -22.29
C GLY A 170 19.58 3.09 -22.53
N ASP A 171 20.19 2.39 -21.57
CA ASP A 171 21.49 1.69 -21.72
C ASP A 171 21.38 0.51 -22.71
N LEU A 172 20.21 -0.14 -22.77
CA LEU A 172 19.92 -1.22 -23.70
C LEU A 172 19.37 -0.69 -25.03
N ASP A 173 20.14 -0.83 -26.11
CA ASP A 173 19.65 -0.55 -27.46
C ASP A 173 18.70 -1.67 -27.95
N ILE A 174 17.41 -1.47 -27.71
CA ILE A 174 16.30 -2.37 -28.07
C ILE A 174 16.30 -2.77 -29.57
N SER A 175 16.89 -1.96 -30.45
CA SER A 175 16.95 -2.25 -31.89
C SER A 175 18.12 -3.16 -32.29
N LYS A 176 19.08 -3.39 -31.38
CA LYS A 176 20.30 -4.18 -31.61
C LYS A 176 20.44 -5.39 -30.68
N VAL A 177 19.55 -5.52 -29.69
CA VAL A 177 19.63 -6.53 -28.65
C VAL A 177 18.64 -7.68 -28.92
N ASP A 178 19.12 -8.91 -28.70
CA ASP A 178 18.31 -10.14 -28.75
C ASP A 178 17.21 -10.13 -27.68
N PHE A 179 15.99 -10.50 -28.05
CA PHE A 179 14.85 -10.72 -27.14
C PHE A 179 15.20 -11.59 -25.94
N ASN A 180 16.07 -12.61 -26.08
CA ASN A 180 16.52 -13.44 -24.95
C ASN A 180 17.23 -12.64 -23.83
N LYS A 181 17.81 -11.47 -24.15
CA LYS A 181 18.39 -10.55 -23.16
C LYS A 181 17.35 -9.58 -22.60
N ILE A 182 16.40 -9.15 -23.43
CA ILE A 182 15.28 -8.28 -23.03
C ILE A 182 14.36 -9.00 -22.06
N GLU A 183 14.02 -10.27 -22.32
CA GLU A 183 13.22 -11.15 -21.46
C GLU A 183 13.85 -11.27 -20.06
N LYS A 184 15.16 -11.50 -19.97
CA LYS A 184 15.89 -11.51 -18.69
C LYS A 184 15.90 -10.17 -17.96
N GLN A 185 15.82 -9.04 -18.67
CA GLN A 185 15.66 -7.73 -18.03
C GLN A 185 14.20 -7.54 -17.56
N MET A 186 13.23 -8.11 -18.28
CA MET A 186 11.83 -8.09 -17.90
C MET A 186 11.57 -8.89 -16.62
N ASP A 187 12.18 -10.06 -16.42
CA ASP A 187 12.07 -10.84 -15.17
C ASP A 187 12.48 -10.00 -13.92
N LEU A 188 13.55 -9.21 -14.06
CA LEU A 188 14.01 -8.28 -13.02
C LEU A 188 13.00 -7.16 -12.79
N ILE A 189 12.49 -6.56 -13.87
CA ILE A 189 11.44 -5.52 -13.80
C ILE A 189 10.17 -6.07 -13.17
N GLN A 190 9.70 -7.27 -13.52
CA GLN A 190 8.54 -7.90 -12.90
C GLN A 190 8.75 -8.07 -11.39
N THR A 191 9.94 -8.52 -10.97
CA THR A 191 10.28 -8.68 -9.54
C THR A 191 10.25 -7.35 -8.78
N ASP A 192 10.90 -6.31 -9.32
CA ASP A 192 10.91 -4.99 -8.69
C ASP A 192 9.55 -4.28 -8.75
N MET A 193 8.73 -4.56 -9.77
CA MET A 193 7.35 -4.08 -9.87
C MET A 193 6.41 -4.77 -8.89
N MET A 194 6.56 -6.08 -8.63
CA MET A 194 5.84 -6.78 -7.56
C MET A 194 6.18 -6.20 -6.18
N LYS A 195 7.47 -5.94 -5.93
CA LYS A 195 7.93 -5.25 -4.71
C LYS A 195 7.31 -3.86 -4.59
N LEU A 196 7.32 -3.08 -5.67
CA LEU A 196 6.72 -1.73 -5.72
C LEU A 196 5.21 -1.78 -5.42
N ALA A 197 4.47 -2.68 -6.07
CA ALA A 197 3.04 -2.88 -5.83
C ALA A 197 2.75 -3.28 -4.38
N GLY A 198 3.54 -4.20 -3.82
CA GLY A 198 3.44 -4.59 -2.41
C GLY A 198 3.60 -3.41 -1.45
N MET A 199 4.59 -2.54 -1.66
CA MET A 199 4.75 -1.33 -0.84
C MET A 199 3.58 -0.35 -1.00
N VAL A 200 3.03 -0.17 -2.21
CA VAL A 200 1.86 0.70 -2.43
C VAL A 200 0.60 0.16 -1.75
N LEU A 201 0.39 -1.15 -1.76
CA LEU A 201 -0.73 -1.79 -1.06
C LEU A 201 -0.57 -1.66 0.46
N LEU A 202 0.65 -1.80 1.00
CA LEU A 202 0.94 -1.55 2.41
C LEU A 202 0.77 -0.06 2.79
N SER A 203 1.04 0.89 1.88
CA SER A 203 0.68 2.30 2.05
C SER A 203 -0.83 2.55 2.16
N ALA A 204 -1.63 1.69 1.52
CA ALA A 204 -3.08 1.83 1.43
C ALA A 204 -3.84 1.10 2.56
N GLY A 205 -3.20 0.14 3.23
CA GLY A 205 -3.82 -0.71 4.25
C GLY A 205 -2.97 -0.88 5.51
N SER A 206 -3.03 0.10 6.42
CA SER A 206 -2.46 -0.01 7.76
C SER A 206 -3.40 -0.70 8.76
N GLU A 207 -3.95 -1.86 8.39
CA GLU A 207 -4.71 -2.76 9.29
C GLU A 207 -4.38 -4.24 9.02
N GLN A 208 -3.10 -4.63 9.17
CA GLN A 208 -2.80 -6.03 9.50
C GLN A 208 -1.49 -6.19 10.28
N SER A 209 -1.58 -6.12 11.62
CA SER A 209 -0.55 -6.64 12.52
C SER A 209 -1.14 -7.08 13.87
N SER A 210 -1.79 -8.24 13.88
CA SER A 210 -1.67 -9.24 14.95
C SER A 210 -2.43 -10.50 14.55
N ASN A 211 -1.70 -11.57 14.23
CA ASN A 211 -1.92 -12.93 14.72
C ASN A 211 -1.03 -13.91 13.94
N GLN A 212 0.25 -13.96 14.32
CA GLN A 212 1.08 -15.13 14.09
C GLN A 212 1.90 -15.43 15.34
N SER A 213 1.20 -15.92 16.37
CA SER A 213 1.82 -16.62 17.49
C SER A 213 1.68 -18.12 17.22
N GLU A 214 2.80 -18.71 16.81
CA GLU A 214 3.20 -20.10 17.04
C GLU A 214 2.11 -21.09 17.47
N ASP A 215 1.58 -21.86 16.52
CA ASP A 215 1.09 -23.20 16.82
C ASP A 215 2.24 -24.19 16.61
N LYS A 216 2.82 -24.65 17.72
CA LYS A 216 3.79 -25.74 17.76
C LYS A 216 3.60 -26.52 19.05
N SER A 217 2.77 -27.56 19.00
CA SER A 217 2.85 -28.69 19.94
C SER A 217 2.44 -30.01 19.28
#